data_AF-A0AB34JFI2-F1
#
_entry.id   AF-A0AB34JFI2-F1
#
_cell.length_a   1.000
_cell.length_b   1.000
_cell.length_c   1.000
_cell.angle_alpha   90.00
_cell.angle_beta   90.00
_cell.angle_gamma   90.00
#
_symmetry.space_group_name_H-M   'P 1'
#
loop_
_entity.id
_entity.type
_entity.pdbx_description
1 polymer ?
#
loop_
_entity_poly.entity_id
_entity_poly.type
_entity_poly.pdbx_seq_one_letter_code
_entity_poly.pdbx_strand_id
1 'polypeptide(L)'
;MLVRFHLAWMALGQATASSLAITLNDTGLADKMGSILPAPHAEAYAALVVQAVRSGIDYRTLGLGWEHPTTRTAYREASGASFSASASRQRQERSLERLRELGYSITSGMSLGRVEAELIQALCDEISRPEMAAKATFDAVSAALGAELLLPLRALSEGIPSMTRTLNGAPVPREAVEATVQSIISHVLDGTFAEWRYVNPTGRRQLDGLSQAQIDVWRESTTIRHAPSLETHEDRKGELGFFWATKIGGPSHGFDVEGQCLLPLLANARHKVILVSDAAWPHHPAGRAHFRLLWMAHHVKPLLWLETVNVDFAAEGQVDSSKWQRAVLSHAISKANRMGIALSVESRLAQAISSHPDALRGGVRIVNDQLLLRPSNGVVEASDYLTIKHDWVQQEDEVTPPLRRALYEPASSSKLEL
;
A
#
# COMPACT_ATOMS: atom_id res chain seq x y z
N MET A 1 2.80 12.62 -22.85
CA MET A 1 2.41 11.99 -21.57
C MET A 1 3.52 12.07 -20.51
N LEU A 2 4.81 12.04 -20.90
CA LEU A 2 5.98 12.33 -20.02
C LEU A 2 6.09 13.77 -19.51
N VAL A 3 5.51 14.76 -20.21
CA VAL A 3 5.80 16.19 -19.96
C VAL A 3 5.06 16.79 -18.74
N ARG A 4 3.89 16.27 -18.33
CA ARG A 4 3.14 16.83 -17.19
C ARG A 4 3.55 16.26 -15.82
N PHE A 5 4.06 15.03 -15.76
CA PHE A 5 4.65 14.48 -14.53
C PHE A 5 6.09 14.96 -14.29
N HIS A 6 6.82 15.31 -15.36
CA HIS A 6 8.13 15.97 -15.23
C HIS A 6 8.01 17.37 -14.59
N LEU A 7 6.88 18.06 -14.76
CA LEU A 7 6.63 19.35 -14.11
C LEU A 7 6.26 19.23 -12.62
N ALA A 8 5.55 18.17 -12.20
CA ALA A 8 5.38 17.86 -10.78
C ALA A 8 6.69 17.40 -10.12
N TRP A 9 7.55 16.68 -10.86
CA TRP A 9 8.88 16.24 -10.42
C TRP A 9 9.91 17.37 -10.37
N MET A 10 9.88 18.31 -11.31
CA MET A 10 10.73 19.51 -11.28
C MET A 10 10.31 20.50 -10.19
N ALA A 11 9.00 20.59 -9.88
CA ALA A 11 8.53 21.31 -8.70
C ALA A 11 8.97 20.63 -7.39
N LEU A 12 9.06 19.28 -7.37
CA LEU A 12 9.67 18.53 -6.28
C LEU A 12 11.17 18.81 -6.14
N GLY A 13 11.94 18.93 -7.23
CA GLY A 13 13.40 19.19 -7.17
C GLY A 13 13.81 20.54 -6.56
N GLN A 14 13.00 21.60 -6.71
CA GLN A 14 13.22 22.86 -5.98
C GLN A 14 12.61 22.82 -4.58
N ALA A 15 11.46 22.18 -4.41
CA ALA A 15 10.85 21.97 -3.09
C ALA A 15 11.72 21.09 -2.19
N THR A 16 12.51 20.16 -2.73
CA THR A 16 13.40 19.27 -1.98
C THR A 16 14.59 20.02 -1.42
N ALA A 17 15.25 20.91 -2.18
CA ALA A 17 16.37 21.69 -1.66
C ALA A 17 15.93 22.66 -0.54
N SER A 18 14.83 23.39 -0.75
CA SER A 18 14.29 24.30 0.28
C SER A 18 13.78 23.53 1.51
N SER A 19 13.05 22.42 1.31
CA SER A 19 12.60 21.57 2.42
C SER A 19 13.78 20.95 3.18
N LEU A 20 14.84 20.55 2.47
CA LEU A 20 16.05 20.00 3.07
C LEU A 20 16.77 21.06 3.91
N ALA A 21 16.98 22.26 3.37
CA ALA A 21 17.60 23.37 4.10
C ALA A 21 16.85 23.72 5.39
N ILE A 22 15.51 23.79 5.32
CA ILE A 22 14.64 24.05 6.48
C ILE A 22 14.74 22.92 7.50
N THR A 23 14.63 21.66 7.05
CA THR A 23 14.62 20.50 7.94
C THR A 23 15.97 20.29 8.61
N LEU A 24 17.07 20.48 7.87
CA LEU A 24 18.41 20.44 8.42
C LEU A 24 18.76 21.69 9.21
N ASN A 25 18.00 22.79 9.11
CA ASN A 25 18.39 24.11 9.60
C ASN A 25 19.86 24.43 9.26
N ASP A 26 20.24 24.15 8.00
CA ASP A 26 21.58 24.39 7.43
C ASP A 26 21.47 24.49 5.89
N THR A 27 21.28 25.72 5.41
CA THR A 27 21.20 26.01 3.97
C THR A 27 22.49 25.70 3.24
N GLY A 28 23.64 25.96 3.87
CA GLY A 28 24.95 25.76 3.24
C GLY A 28 25.24 24.27 2.99
N LEU A 29 24.84 23.40 3.91
CA LEU A 29 24.90 21.96 3.71
C LEU A 29 23.95 21.50 2.62
N ALA A 30 22.69 21.96 2.63
CA ALA A 30 21.70 21.57 1.61
C ALA A 30 22.14 21.94 0.18
N ASP A 31 22.67 23.15 -0.03
CA ASP A 31 23.17 23.62 -1.33
C ASP A 31 24.38 22.81 -1.81
N LYS A 32 25.33 22.51 -0.90
CA LYS A 32 26.48 21.66 -1.20
C LYS A 32 26.06 20.24 -1.58
N MET A 33 25.09 19.68 -0.88
CA MET A 33 24.56 18.34 -1.20
C MET A 33 23.96 18.30 -2.60
N GLY A 34 23.15 19.30 -2.96
CA GLY A 34 22.53 19.39 -4.29
C GLY A 34 23.52 19.63 -5.44
N SER A 35 24.72 20.16 -5.16
CA SER A 35 25.75 20.41 -6.17
C SER A 35 26.73 19.25 -6.36
N ILE A 36 26.95 18.44 -5.32
CA ILE A 36 27.96 17.36 -5.33
C ILE A 36 27.33 16.00 -5.66
N LEU A 37 26.11 15.73 -5.16
CA LEU A 37 25.47 14.43 -5.36
C LEU A 37 24.75 14.32 -6.70
N PRO A 38 24.76 13.13 -7.33
CA PRO A 38 23.81 12.81 -8.39
C PRO A 38 22.36 12.94 -7.89
N ALA A 39 21.44 13.28 -8.81
CA ALA A 39 20.04 13.55 -8.46
C ALA A 39 19.37 12.42 -7.65
N PRO A 40 19.50 11.12 -8.00
CA PRO A 40 18.87 10.05 -7.21
C PRO A 40 19.37 9.99 -5.76
N HIS A 41 20.66 10.26 -5.52
CA HIS A 41 21.26 10.27 -4.18
C HIS A 41 20.84 11.49 -3.38
N ALA A 42 20.80 12.67 -4.01
CA ALA A 42 20.32 13.89 -3.39
C ALA A 42 18.84 13.76 -3.00
N GLU A 43 18.01 13.21 -3.88
CA GLU A 43 16.59 12.95 -3.65
C GLU A 43 16.38 11.94 -2.51
N ALA A 44 17.12 10.82 -2.51
CA ALA A 44 17.04 9.82 -1.44
C ALA A 44 17.47 10.40 -0.09
N TYR A 45 18.59 11.12 -0.03
CA TYR A 45 19.02 11.79 1.20
C TYR A 45 17.98 12.81 1.69
N ALA A 46 17.44 13.64 0.80
CA ALA A 46 16.43 14.62 1.16
C ALA A 46 15.14 13.97 1.68
N ALA A 47 14.67 12.91 1.01
CA ALA A 47 13.50 12.16 1.42
C ALA A 47 13.69 11.48 2.78
N LEU A 48 14.88 10.92 3.05
CA LEU A 48 15.25 10.34 4.33
C LEU A 48 15.23 11.40 5.45
N VAL A 49 15.88 12.54 5.23
CA VAL A 49 15.90 13.66 6.19
C VAL A 49 14.50 14.14 6.52
N VAL A 50 13.68 14.42 5.50
CA VAL A 50 12.32 14.92 5.72
C VAL A 50 11.49 13.88 6.51
N GLN A 51 11.52 12.61 6.10
CA GLN A 51 10.71 11.59 6.77
C GLN A 51 11.17 11.29 8.20
N ALA A 52 12.49 11.26 8.46
CA ALA A 52 13.05 10.93 9.76
C ALA A 52 12.97 12.10 10.76
N VAL A 53 13.25 13.33 10.30
CA VAL A 53 13.35 14.51 11.16
C VAL A 53 12.01 15.24 11.30
N ARG A 54 11.30 15.47 10.20
CA ARG A 54 10.04 16.22 10.25
C ARG A 54 8.88 15.33 10.67
N SER A 55 8.82 14.12 10.13
CA SER A 55 7.70 13.21 10.34
C SER A 55 8.08 12.02 11.26
N GLY A 56 9.21 12.07 11.97
CA GLY A 56 9.69 10.96 12.78
C GLY A 56 8.82 10.67 14.02
N ILE A 57 7.93 9.69 13.93
CA ILE A 57 7.17 9.17 15.09
C ILE A 57 7.97 8.06 15.78
N ASP A 58 7.94 8.01 17.11
CA ASP A 58 8.53 6.94 17.91
C ASP A 58 7.49 5.87 18.30
N TYR A 59 7.16 4.97 17.36
CA TYR A 59 6.16 3.92 17.56
C TYR A 59 6.54 2.95 18.67
N ARG A 60 7.84 2.72 18.91
CA ARG A 60 8.31 1.89 20.02
C ARG A 60 7.81 2.39 21.38
N THR A 61 7.80 3.70 21.58
CA THR A 61 7.39 4.30 22.87
C THR A 61 5.89 4.58 22.91
N LEU A 62 5.32 5.09 21.81
CA LEU A 62 3.90 5.46 21.76
C LEU A 62 2.96 4.27 21.56
N GLY A 63 3.46 3.18 20.98
CA GLY A 63 2.68 2.03 20.57
C GLY A 63 1.84 2.27 19.32
N LEU A 64 1.21 1.20 18.84
CA LEU A 64 0.10 1.31 17.88
C LEU A 64 -1.17 1.75 18.63
N GLY A 65 -2.06 2.48 17.97
CA GLY A 65 -3.34 2.93 18.52
C GLY A 65 -3.28 4.22 19.34
N TRP A 66 -2.11 4.86 19.41
CA TRP A 66 -1.98 6.23 19.91
C TRP A 66 -2.69 7.23 18.95
N GLU A 67 -2.74 8.52 19.29
CA GLU A 67 -3.29 9.60 18.45
C GLU A 67 -2.42 9.91 17.21
N HIS A 68 -2.21 8.89 16.37
CA HIS A 68 -1.46 8.97 15.13
C HIS A 68 -2.30 9.59 14.00
N PRO A 69 -1.66 10.13 12.96
CA PRO A 69 -2.38 10.77 11.87
C PRO A 69 -3.23 9.77 11.08
N THR A 70 -4.44 10.17 10.71
CA THR A 70 -5.40 9.28 10.02
C THR A 70 -5.29 9.35 8.49
N THR A 71 -4.54 10.31 7.94
CA THR A 71 -4.41 10.50 6.49
C THR A 71 -2.95 10.68 6.08
N ARG A 72 -2.62 10.33 4.84
CA ARG A 72 -1.26 10.51 4.29
C ARG A 72 -0.85 11.99 4.23
N THR A 73 -1.79 12.91 3.97
CA THR A 73 -1.51 14.34 3.97
C THR A 73 -1.07 14.83 5.35
N ALA A 74 -1.71 14.36 6.42
CA ALA A 74 -1.31 14.70 7.77
C ALA A 74 0.12 14.22 8.10
N TYR A 75 0.53 13.07 7.55
CA TYR A 75 1.93 12.60 7.64
C TYR A 75 2.94 13.53 6.94
N ARG A 76 2.60 14.02 5.74
CA ARG A 76 3.45 14.97 4.99
C ARG A 76 3.57 16.32 5.68
N GLU A 77 2.47 16.75 6.30
CA GLU A 77 2.42 18.01 7.03
C GLU A 77 3.06 17.91 8.42
N ALA A 78 3.24 16.69 8.92
CA ALA A 78 3.58 16.38 10.32
C ALA A 78 2.53 16.95 11.29
N SER A 79 1.24 16.82 10.92
CA SER A 79 0.11 17.24 11.74
C SER A 79 -0.47 16.06 12.53
N GLY A 80 -0.58 16.23 13.85
CA GLY A 80 -1.03 15.19 14.78
C GLY A 80 -0.24 15.23 16.09
N ALA A 81 -0.84 14.72 17.16
CA ALA A 81 -0.22 14.78 18.49
C ALA A 81 1.03 13.89 18.60
N SER A 82 1.19 12.89 17.73
CA SER A 82 2.27 11.90 17.82
C SER A 82 3.60 12.48 17.36
N PHE A 83 3.58 13.48 16.48
CA PHE A 83 4.77 14.21 16.05
C PHE A 83 5.31 15.15 17.13
N SER A 84 4.43 15.73 17.95
CA SER A 84 4.79 16.66 19.03
C SER A 84 5.05 15.97 20.37
N ALA A 85 4.75 14.67 20.49
CA ALA A 85 5.06 13.89 21.68
C ALA A 85 6.57 13.92 22.00
N SER A 86 6.91 14.05 23.29
CA SER A 86 8.30 14.19 23.76
C SER A 86 9.23 13.09 23.22
N ALA A 87 8.78 11.83 23.21
CA ALA A 87 9.56 10.71 22.67
C ALA A 87 9.88 10.85 21.17
N SER A 88 8.87 11.23 20.37
CA SER A 88 9.05 11.51 18.93
C SER A 88 9.98 12.69 18.70
N ARG A 89 9.84 13.79 19.47
CA ARG A 89 10.72 14.96 19.39
C ARG A 89 12.19 14.62 19.65
N GLN A 90 12.46 13.85 20.71
CA GLN A 90 13.82 13.39 21.01
C GLN A 90 14.38 12.50 19.90
N ARG A 91 13.56 11.64 19.29
CA ARG A 91 13.98 10.84 18.13
C ARG A 91 14.31 11.73 16.93
N GLN A 92 13.44 12.68 16.60
CA GLN A 92 13.64 13.63 15.49
C GLN A 92 14.94 14.41 15.65
N GLU A 93 15.25 14.86 16.86
CA GLU A 93 16.51 15.57 17.20
C GLU A 93 17.74 14.67 16.98
N ARG A 94 17.73 13.43 17.48
CA ARG A 94 18.82 12.46 17.21
C ARG A 94 18.98 12.16 15.72
N SER A 95 17.87 12.04 15.01
CA SER A 95 17.87 11.80 13.56
C SER A 95 18.49 12.99 12.82
N LEU A 96 18.17 14.21 13.24
CA LEU A 96 18.71 15.44 12.67
C LEU A 96 20.22 15.54 12.85
N GLU A 97 20.72 15.30 14.07
CA GLU A 97 22.15 15.33 14.37
C GLU A 97 22.91 14.32 13.49
N ARG A 98 22.47 13.06 13.50
CA ARG A 98 23.09 12.00 12.71
C ARG A 98 23.07 12.28 11.20
N LEU A 99 21.94 12.75 10.67
CA LEU A 99 21.83 13.00 9.23
C LEU A 99 22.61 14.23 8.80
N ARG A 100 22.80 15.23 9.66
CA ARG A 100 23.74 16.33 9.42
C ARG A 100 25.18 15.84 9.37
N GLU A 101 25.60 15.00 10.31
CA GLU A 101 26.94 14.40 10.32
C GLU A 101 27.20 13.59 9.04
N LEU A 102 26.21 12.81 8.60
CA LEU A 102 26.27 12.12 7.31
C LEU A 102 26.41 13.11 6.15
N GLY A 103 25.62 14.18 6.13
CA GLY A 103 25.70 15.23 5.10
C GLY A 103 27.09 15.90 5.06
N TYR A 104 27.68 16.24 6.21
CA TYR A 104 29.04 16.79 6.25
C TYR A 104 30.08 15.78 5.76
N SER A 105 29.92 14.50 6.11
CA SER A 105 30.79 13.43 5.64
C SER A 105 30.72 13.26 4.12
N ILE A 106 29.51 13.34 3.54
CA ILE A 106 29.30 13.30 2.09
C ILE A 106 29.99 14.49 1.41
N THR A 107 29.74 15.70 1.89
CA THR A 107 30.32 16.93 1.32
C THR A 107 31.84 17.04 1.52
N SER A 108 32.42 16.24 2.41
CA SER A 108 33.87 16.13 2.62
C SER A 108 34.57 15.16 1.66
N GLY A 109 33.87 14.63 0.66
CA GLY A 109 34.46 13.81 -0.40
C GLY A 109 34.24 12.30 -0.27
N MET A 110 33.12 11.88 0.32
CA MET A 110 32.74 10.46 0.37
C MET A 110 32.54 9.88 -1.04
N SER A 111 33.04 8.67 -1.29
CA SER A 111 32.81 7.99 -2.56
C SER A 111 31.33 7.59 -2.71
N LEU A 112 30.81 7.59 -3.94
CA LEU A 112 29.38 7.34 -4.19
C LEU A 112 28.89 6.00 -3.62
N GLY A 113 29.67 4.92 -3.78
CA GLY A 113 29.32 3.62 -3.20
C GLY A 113 29.28 3.62 -1.66
N ARG A 114 30.08 4.48 -1.01
CA ARG A 114 29.97 4.66 0.45
C ARG A 114 28.76 5.50 0.82
N VAL A 115 28.41 6.53 0.04
CA VAL A 115 27.16 7.29 0.22
C VAL A 115 25.95 6.36 0.19
N GLU A 116 25.87 5.48 -0.81
CA GLU A 116 24.79 4.50 -0.92
C GLU A 116 24.70 3.59 0.31
N ALA A 117 25.82 3.02 0.75
CA ALA A 117 25.87 2.16 1.93
C ALA A 117 25.42 2.90 3.21
N GLU A 118 25.82 4.15 3.39
CA GLU A 118 25.42 4.96 4.56
C GLU A 118 23.94 5.35 4.51
N LEU A 119 23.39 5.66 3.34
CA LEU A 119 21.95 5.96 3.18
C LEU A 119 21.10 4.72 3.48
N ILE A 120 21.53 3.55 2.98
CA ILE A 120 20.91 2.26 3.29
C ILE A 120 20.92 2.02 4.80
N GLN A 121 22.09 2.15 5.44
CA GLN A 121 22.23 1.93 6.88
C GLN A 121 21.38 2.91 7.68
N ALA A 122 21.37 4.19 7.30
CA ALA A 122 20.59 5.21 7.98
C ALA A 122 19.08 4.91 7.91
N LEU A 123 18.53 4.53 6.73
CA LEU A 123 17.14 4.10 6.66
C LEU A 123 16.87 2.86 7.53
N CYS A 124 17.74 1.84 7.46
CA CYS A 124 17.58 0.60 8.22
C CYS A 124 17.56 0.85 9.74
N ASP A 125 18.40 1.76 10.22
CA ASP A 125 18.43 2.17 11.61
C ASP A 125 17.17 2.95 12.00
N GLU A 126 16.71 3.86 11.14
CA GLU A 126 15.49 4.62 11.36
C GLU A 126 14.24 3.74 11.46
N ILE A 127 14.20 2.59 10.79
CA ILE A 127 13.10 1.62 10.88
C ILE A 127 13.36 0.52 11.93
N SER A 128 14.40 0.68 12.78
CA SER A 128 14.76 -0.29 13.83
C SER A 128 15.11 -1.70 13.30
N ARG A 129 15.79 -1.77 12.14
CA ARG A 129 16.25 -3.02 11.49
C ARG A 129 17.67 -2.87 10.91
N PRO A 130 18.68 -2.48 11.71
CA PRO A 130 20.06 -2.29 11.25
C PRO A 130 20.63 -3.49 10.48
N GLU A 131 20.22 -4.70 10.87
CA GLU A 131 20.68 -5.97 10.29
C GLU A 131 20.24 -6.18 8.83
N MET A 132 19.22 -5.45 8.36
CA MET A 132 18.71 -5.57 6.99
C MET A 132 19.57 -4.83 5.97
N ALA A 133 20.45 -3.93 6.40
CA ALA A 133 21.32 -3.15 5.52
C ALA A 133 22.18 -4.05 4.60
N ALA A 134 22.60 -5.23 5.08
CA ALA A 134 23.44 -6.15 4.33
C ALA A 134 22.77 -6.76 3.08
N LYS A 135 21.43 -6.77 3.02
CA LYS A 135 20.65 -7.31 1.88
C LYS A 135 19.99 -6.22 1.04
N ALA A 136 19.96 -4.99 1.57
CA ALA A 136 19.30 -3.88 0.92
C ALA A 136 20.09 -3.37 -0.29
N THR A 137 19.39 -2.84 -1.29
CA THR A 137 19.99 -2.17 -2.44
C THR A 137 19.64 -0.69 -2.43
N PHE A 138 20.51 0.15 -2.98
CA PHE A 138 20.26 1.59 -3.02
C PHE A 138 19.01 1.94 -3.82
N ASP A 139 18.80 1.31 -4.98
CA ASP A 139 17.63 1.56 -5.83
C ASP A 139 16.31 1.26 -5.10
N ALA A 140 16.27 0.16 -4.35
CA ALA A 140 15.10 -0.23 -3.57
C ALA A 140 14.87 0.71 -2.37
N VAL A 141 15.93 1.11 -1.67
CA VAL A 141 15.87 2.12 -0.60
C VAL A 141 15.39 3.47 -1.13
N SER A 142 15.92 3.91 -2.26
CA SER A 142 15.51 5.13 -2.93
C SER A 142 14.03 5.07 -3.36
N ALA A 143 13.59 3.95 -3.93
CA ALA A 143 12.19 3.73 -4.28
C ALA A 143 11.26 3.74 -3.05
N ALA A 144 11.66 3.10 -1.95
CA ALA A 144 10.92 3.10 -0.69
C ALA A 144 10.80 4.51 -0.10
N LEU A 145 11.89 5.28 -0.10
CA LEU A 145 11.90 6.67 0.34
C LEU A 145 11.03 7.56 -0.56
N GLY A 146 11.10 7.39 -1.88
CA GLY A 146 10.22 8.08 -2.83
C GLY A 146 8.74 7.73 -2.70
N ALA A 147 8.43 6.52 -2.21
CA ALA A 147 7.09 6.08 -1.83
C ALA A 147 6.69 6.47 -0.39
N GLU A 148 7.54 7.23 0.32
CA GLU A 148 7.35 7.70 1.69
C GLU A 148 7.25 6.57 2.74
N LEU A 149 7.97 5.45 2.53
CA LEU A 149 7.79 4.25 3.34
C LEU A 149 8.54 4.21 4.67
N LEU A 150 9.31 5.22 5.05
CA LEU A 150 10.06 5.18 6.32
C LEU A 150 9.13 4.96 7.52
N LEU A 151 8.01 5.69 7.60
CA LEU A 151 7.07 5.55 8.72
C LEU A 151 6.24 4.28 8.65
N PRO A 152 5.64 3.88 7.50
CA PRO A 152 5.00 2.58 7.39
C PRO A 152 5.92 1.42 7.82
N LEU A 153 7.16 1.38 7.35
CA LEU A 153 8.10 0.31 7.69
C LEU A 153 8.51 0.35 9.17
N ARG A 154 8.73 1.54 9.73
CA ARG A 154 9.00 1.71 11.17
C ARG A 154 7.83 1.22 12.02
N ALA A 155 6.60 1.63 11.69
CA ALA A 155 5.41 1.26 12.43
C ALA A 155 5.18 -0.26 12.43
N LEU A 156 5.37 -0.91 11.27
CA LEU A 156 5.31 -2.37 11.19
C LEU A 156 6.41 -3.02 12.05
N SER A 157 7.64 -2.51 11.95
CA SER A 157 8.81 -3.04 12.64
C SER A 157 8.72 -2.92 14.17
N GLU A 158 8.36 -1.75 14.67
CA GLU A 158 8.30 -1.42 16.09
C GLU A 158 6.97 -1.83 16.72
N GLY A 159 5.90 -1.92 15.91
CA GLY A 159 4.54 -2.23 16.33
C GLY A 159 4.23 -3.72 16.53
N ILE A 160 5.14 -4.63 16.18
CA ILE A 160 4.97 -6.09 16.35
C ILE A 160 4.41 -6.46 17.75
N PRO A 161 4.88 -5.88 18.88
CA PRO A 161 4.34 -6.21 20.19
C PRO A 161 2.82 -5.94 20.34
N SER A 162 2.28 -4.98 19.59
CA SER A 162 0.86 -4.62 19.58
C SER A 162 0.03 -5.47 18.62
N MET A 163 0.63 -6.14 17.65
CA MET A 163 -0.05 -6.94 16.62
C MET A 163 -0.32 -8.39 17.08
N THR A 164 -0.60 -8.59 18.36
CA THR A 164 -0.74 -9.92 18.97
C THR A 164 -2.18 -10.31 19.26
N ARG A 165 -3.14 -9.46 18.89
CA ARG A 165 -4.57 -9.69 19.03
C ARG A 165 -5.32 -9.11 17.85
N THR A 166 -6.45 -9.71 17.50
CA THR A 166 -7.41 -9.15 16.54
C THR A 166 -8.21 -8.03 17.19
N LEU A 167 -9.00 -7.27 16.42
CA LEU A 167 -9.92 -6.24 16.94
C LEU A 167 -10.87 -6.83 18.00
N ASN A 168 -11.34 -8.06 17.78
CA ASN A 168 -12.20 -8.78 18.72
C ASN A 168 -11.44 -9.49 19.86
N GLY A 169 -10.14 -9.26 20.01
CA GLY A 169 -9.31 -9.76 21.11
C GLY A 169 -8.81 -11.20 20.96
N ALA A 170 -9.05 -11.86 19.82
CA ALA A 170 -8.54 -13.20 19.59
C ALA A 170 -7.01 -13.17 19.42
N PRO A 171 -6.27 -14.16 19.93
CA PRO A 171 -4.81 -14.14 19.88
C PRO A 171 -4.29 -14.28 18.44
N VAL A 172 -3.28 -13.48 18.09
CA VAL A 172 -2.52 -13.56 16.83
C VAL A 172 -1.10 -14.05 17.14
N PRO A 173 -0.59 -15.08 16.45
CA PRO A 173 0.74 -15.62 16.74
C PRO A 173 1.85 -14.61 16.46
N ARG A 174 2.51 -14.12 17.52
CA ARG A 174 3.57 -13.08 17.42
C ARG A 174 4.72 -13.49 16.49
N GLU A 175 5.21 -14.71 16.60
CA GLU A 175 6.34 -15.21 15.79
C GLU A 175 6.00 -15.20 14.30
N ALA A 176 4.76 -15.56 13.93
CA ALA A 176 4.31 -15.52 12.55
C ALA A 176 4.19 -14.08 12.03
N VAL A 177 3.70 -13.16 12.86
CA VAL A 177 3.64 -11.72 12.53
C VAL A 177 5.03 -11.16 12.33
N GLU A 178 5.96 -11.47 13.23
CA GLU A 178 7.34 -11.03 13.16
C GLU A 178 8.03 -11.54 11.88
N ALA A 179 7.91 -12.82 11.56
CA ALA A 179 8.44 -13.40 10.33
C ALA A 179 7.84 -12.74 9.07
N THR A 180 6.54 -12.43 9.10
CA THR A 180 5.83 -11.77 7.99
C THR A 180 6.34 -10.34 7.80
N VAL A 181 6.41 -9.56 8.88
CA VAL A 181 6.92 -8.18 8.86
C VAL A 181 8.38 -8.15 8.40
N GLN A 182 9.22 -9.05 8.92
CA GLN A 182 10.61 -9.17 8.48
C GLN A 182 10.72 -9.46 6.98
N SER A 183 9.88 -10.37 6.46
CA SER A 183 9.86 -10.71 5.04
C SER A 183 9.42 -9.51 4.18
N ILE A 184 8.36 -8.80 4.60
CA ILE A 184 7.89 -7.59 3.91
C ILE A 184 9.01 -6.54 3.84
N ILE A 185 9.63 -6.20 4.97
CA ILE A 185 10.67 -5.16 5.01
C ILE A 185 11.87 -5.60 4.18
N SER A 186 12.35 -6.83 4.34
CA SER A 186 13.48 -7.36 3.56
C SER A 186 13.22 -7.23 2.06
N HIS A 187 12.04 -7.64 1.59
CA HIS A 187 11.71 -7.61 0.17
C HIS A 187 11.42 -6.19 -0.36
N VAL A 188 11.00 -5.26 0.49
CA VAL A 188 10.94 -3.84 0.13
C VAL A 188 12.35 -3.28 -0.07
N LEU A 189 13.27 -3.61 0.83
CA LEU A 189 14.64 -3.07 0.82
C LEU A 189 15.55 -3.74 -0.23
N ASP A 190 15.22 -4.95 -0.70
CA ASP A 190 15.94 -5.62 -1.79
C ASP A 190 15.33 -5.37 -3.18
N GLY A 191 14.13 -4.77 -3.25
CA GLY A 191 13.44 -4.43 -4.49
C GLY A 191 12.58 -5.54 -5.09
N THR A 192 12.37 -6.65 -4.37
CA THR A 192 11.62 -7.82 -4.85
C THR A 192 10.22 -7.95 -4.25
N PHE A 193 9.75 -6.98 -3.45
CA PHE A 193 8.47 -7.00 -2.73
C PHE A 193 7.28 -7.48 -3.57
N ALA A 194 7.02 -6.83 -4.71
CA ALA A 194 5.90 -7.20 -5.57
C ALA A 194 6.04 -8.64 -6.06
N GLU A 195 7.23 -9.08 -6.48
CA GLU A 195 7.45 -10.45 -6.95
C GLU A 195 7.27 -11.48 -5.83
N TRP A 196 7.87 -11.24 -4.66
CA TRP A 196 7.79 -12.10 -3.48
C TRP A 196 6.36 -12.48 -3.14
N ARG A 197 5.42 -11.53 -3.18
CA ARG A 197 4.00 -11.76 -2.89
C ARG A 197 3.41 -12.89 -3.73
N TYR A 198 3.79 -12.96 -5.01
CA TYR A 198 3.24 -13.94 -5.97
C TYR A 198 4.03 -15.25 -6.03
N VAL A 199 5.33 -15.25 -5.69
CA VAL A 199 6.20 -16.43 -5.85
C VAL A 199 6.44 -17.21 -4.55
N ASN A 200 6.15 -16.64 -3.38
CA ASN A 200 6.28 -17.39 -2.12
C ASN A 200 5.28 -18.58 -2.06
N PRO A 201 5.54 -19.63 -1.26
CA PRO A 201 4.68 -20.81 -1.22
C PRO A 201 3.20 -20.53 -0.94
N THR A 202 2.89 -19.65 0.00
CA THR A 202 1.52 -19.26 0.34
C THR A 202 0.87 -18.47 -0.81
N GLY A 203 1.60 -17.53 -1.40
CA GLY A 203 1.17 -16.74 -2.54
C GLY A 203 0.85 -17.60 -3.77
N ARG A 204 1.68 -18.59 -4.08
CA ARG A 204 1.40 -19.56 -5.15
C ARG A 204 0.13 -20.35 -4.86
N ARG A 205 -0.01 -20.88 -3.65
CA ARG A 205 -1.23 -21.60 -3.23
C ARG A 205 -2.48 -20.72 -3.30
N GLN A 206 -2.35 -19.44 -2.98
CA GLN A 206 -3.42 -18.45 -3.13
C GLN A 206 -3.81 -18.21 -4.59
N LEU A 207 -3.01 -18.59 -5.59
CA LEU A 207 -3.34 -18.43 -7.01
C LEU A 207 -3.72 -19.76 -7.70
N ASP A 208 -3.69 -20.87 -6.95
CA ASP A 208 -4.01 -22.20 -7.49
C ASP A 208 -5.40 -22.21 -8.14
N GLY A 209 -5.48 -22.82 -9.33
CA GLY A 209 -6.69 -22.87 -10.16
C GLY A 209 -6.77 -21.74 -11.20
N LEU A 210 -5.83 -20.80 -11.22
CA LEU A 210 -5.63 -19.90 -12.35
C LEU A 210 -4.63 -20.46 -13.37
N SER A 211 -4.83 -20.14 -14.63
CA SER A 211 -3.81 -20.30 -15.68
C SER A 211 -2.72 -19.23 -15.56
N GLN A 212 -1.53 -19.48 -16.15
CA GLN A 212 -0.45 -18.49 -16.15
C GLN A 212 -0.89 -17.17 -16.81
N ALA A 213 -1.64 -17.22 -17.91
CA ALA A 213 -2.14 -16.02 -18.58
C ALA A 213 -3.07 -15.20 -17.67
N GLN A 214 -3.89 -15.85 -16.84
CA GLN A 214 -4.72 -15.17 -15.84
C GLN A 214 -3.89 -14.55 -14.73
N ILE A 215 -2.86 -15.26 -14.24
CA ILE A 215 -1.93 -14.74 -13.25
C ILE A 215 -1.19 -13.51 -13.78
N ASP A 216 -0.74 -13.55 -15.04
CA ASP A 216 -0.05 -12.42 -15.67
C ASP A 216 -0.97 -11.19 -15.77
N VAL A 217 -2.22 -11.36 -16.19
CA VAL A 217 -3.23 -10.29 -16.17
C VAL A 217 -3.51 -9.81 -14.75
N TRP A 218 -3.63 -10.70 -13.76
CA TRP A 218 -3.84 -10.33 -12.37
C TRP A 218 -2.70 -9.45 -11.86
N ARG A 219 -1.45 -9.84 -12.10
CA ARG A 219 -0.24 -9.12 -11.67
C ARG A 219 -0.05 -7.77 -12.36
N GLU A 220 -0.38 -7.67 -13.65
CA GLU A 220 -0.29 -6.43 -14.41
C GLU A 220 -1.09 -5.31 -13.74
N SER A 221 -0.53 -4.11 -13.64
CA SER A 221 -1.25 -2.94 -13.11
C SER A 221 -2.23 -2.40 -14.17
N THR A 222 -3.49 -2.23 -13.79
CA THR A 222 -4.52 -1.67 -14.66
C THR A 222 -4.70 -0.17 -14.36
N THR A 223 -4.77 0.66 -15.41
CA THR A 223 -5.14 2.08 -15.29
C THR A 223 -6.21 2.40 -16.32
N ILE A 224 -7.29 3.08 -15.90
CA ILE A 224 -8.39 3.50 -16.76
C ILE A 224 -8.74 4.96 -16.47
N ARG A 225 -8.79 5.77 -17.52
CA ARG A 225 -9.29 7.15 -17.48
C ARG A 225 -10.77 7.17 -17.84
N HIS A 226 -11.58 7.70 -16.93
CA HIS A 226 -13.04 7.77 -17.07
C HIS A 226 -13.49 9.14 -17.54
N ALA A 227 -12.80 10.18 -17.08
CA ALA A 227 -13.03 11.57 -17.44
C ALA A 227 -11.68 12.32 -17.37
N PRO A 228 -11.58 13.57 -17.87
CA PRO A 228 -10.34 14.35 -17.78
C PRO A 228 -9.81 14.50 -16.35
N SER A 229 -10.71 14.48 -15.36
CA SER A 229 -10.37 14.63 -13.94
C SER A 229 -10.41 13.34 -13.13
N LEU A 230 -10.80 12.19 -13.71
CA LEU A 230 -11.04 10.96 -12.95
C LEU A 230 -10.34 9.76 -13.58
N GLU A 231 -9.44 9.15 -12.82
CA GLU A 231 -8.69 7.96 -13.19
C GLU A 231 -8.79 6.92 -12.07
N THR A 232 -9.00 5.66 -12.45
CA THR A 232 -8.82 4.53 -11.54
C THR A 232 -7.55 3.79 -11.90
N HIS A 233 -6.76 3.40 -10.92
CA HIS A 233 -5.55 2.65 -11.17
C HIS A 233 -5.26 1.66 -10.04
N GLU A 234 -4.61 0.56 -10.36
CA GLU A 234 -3.87 -0.20 -9.36
C GLU A 234 -2.56 0.55 -9.05
N ASP A 235 -1.81 0.12 -8.04
CA ASP A 235 -0.52 0.76 -7.77
C ASP A 235 0.51 0.49 -8.89
N ARG A 236 1.62 1.23 -8.88
CA ARG A 236 2.70 1.11 -9.87
C ARG A 236 3.45 -0.21 -9.77
N LYS A 237 4.36 -0.44 -10.73
CA LYS A 237 5.36 -1.52 -10.64
C LYS A 237 6.11 -1.41 -9.31
N GLY A 238 6.02 -2.46 -8.49
CA GLY A 238 6.59 -2.51 -7.14
C GLY A 238 5.57 -2.46 -6.01
N GLU A 239 4.33 -2.04 -6.26
CA GLU A 239 3.20 -2.13 -5.30
C GLU A 239 3.42 -1.44 -3.93
N LEU A 240 4.37 -0.50 -3.87
CA LEU A 240 4.75 0.22 -2.64
C LEU A 240 3.66 1.18 -2.12
N GLY A 241 2.77 1.64 -2.99
CA GLY A 241 1.61 2.45 -2.62
C GLY A 241 0.58 1.71 -1.76
N PHE A 242 0.61 0.37 -1.71
CA PHE A 242 -0.31 -0.42 -0.89
C PHE A 242 -0.15 -0.15 0.62
N PHE A 243 1.03 0.26 1.07
CA PHE A 243 1.27 0.66 2.46
C PHE A 243 0.42 1.86 2.90
N TRP A 244 0.03 2.70 1.94
CA TRP A 244 -0.78 3.89 2.18
C TRP A 244 -2.26 3.67 1.89
N ALA A 245 -2.65 2.54 1.28
CA ALA A 245 -4.03 2.33 0.86
C ALA A 245 -4.99 2.33 2.05
N THR A 246 -4.63 1.71 3.17
CA THR A 246 -5.48 1.66 4.37
C THR A 246 -5.57 3.00 5.11
N LYS A 247 -4.83 4.03 4.68
CA LYS A 247 -4.99 5.43 5.13
C LYS A 247 -6.08 6.21 4.39
N ILE A 248 -6.75 5.57 3.44
CA ILE A 248 -7.85 6.13 2.65
C ILE A 248 -9.15 5.49 3.15
N GLY A 249 -10.15 6.27 3.54
CA GLY A 249 -11.43 5.73 3.98
C GLY A 249 -11.51 5.25 5.42
N GLY A 250 -12.73 5.18 5.92
CA GLY A 250 -13.03 4.92 7.32
C GLY A 250 -13.33 3.47 7.69
N PRO A 251 -13.02 3.08 8.94
CA PRO A 251 -12.21 3.83 9.91
C PRO A 251 -10.71 3.64 9.56
N SER A 252 -9.97 4.74 9.35
CA SER A 252 -8.58 4.68 8.86
C SER A 252 -7.68 4.19 10.00
N HIS A 253 -7.34 2.91 10.00
CA HIS A 253 -6.56 2.25 11.06
C HIS A 253 -5.14 1.86 10.61
N GLY A 254 -4.85 2.02 9.31
CA GLY A 254 -3.50 2.14 8.79
C GLY A 254 -2.51 1.03 9.21
N PHE A 255 -1.24 1.42 9.27
CA PHE A 255 -0.14 0.65 9.86
C PHE A 255 0.08 0.98 11.35
N ASP A 256 -0.65 1.95 11.90
CA ASP A 256 -0.37 2.63 13.17
C ASP A 256 -1.48 2.48 14.23
N VAL A 257 -2.62 1.85 13.93
CA VAL A 257 -3.65 1.49 14.92
C VAL A 257 -3.73 -0.02 15.05
N GLU A 258 -4.06 -0.70 13.95
CA GLU A 258 -4.21 -2.16 13.87
C GLU A 258 -3.33 -2.69 12.74
N GLY A 259 -2.01 -2.55 12.90
CA GLY A 259 -1.09 -2.83 11.80
C GLY A 259 -1.18 -4.26 11.26
N GLN A 260 -1.71 -5.22 12.03
CA GLN A 260 -2.01 -6.56 11.54
C GLN A 260 -3.05 -6.57 10.40
N CYS A 261 -4.04 -5.67 10.41
CA CYS A 261 -5.09 -5.57 9.40
C CYS A 261 -4.55 -5.15 8.01
N LEU A 262 -3.36 -4.53 7.97
CA LEU A 262 -2.68 -4.17 6.73
C LEU A 262 -1.88 -5.33 6.12
N LEU A 263 -1.39 -6.26 6.94
CA LEU A 263 -0.55 -7.38 6.48
C LEU A 263 -1.18 -8.23 5.36
N PRO A 264 -2.49 -8.55 5.35
CA PRO A 264 -3.10 -9.28 4.24
C PRO A 264 -2.96 -8.54 2.91
N LEU A 265 -3.08 -7.21 2.89
CA LEU A 265 -2.90 -6.44 1.67
C LEU A 265 -1.45 -6.50 1.19
N LEU A 266 -0.49 -6.39 2.12
CA LEU A 266 0.94 -6.37 1.78
C LEU A 266 1.49 -7.76 1.43
N ALA A 267 0.95 -8.83 1.99
CA ALA A 267 1.54 -10.16 1.89
C ALA A 267 0.79 -11.12 0.94
N ASN A 268 -0.53 -10.95 0.75
CA ASN A 268 -1.31 -11.91 -0.05
C ASN A 268 -1.19 -11.61 -1.55
N ALA A 269 -0.84 -12.64 -2.33
CA ALA A 269 -0.87 -12.61 -3.80
C ALA A 269 -2.27 -12.28 -4.35
N ARG A 270 -3.31 -12.70 -3.61
CA ARG A 270 -4.71 -12.53 -4.03
C ARG A 270 -5.32 -11.16 -3.72
N HIS A 271 -4.57 -10.23 -3.13
CA HIS A 271 -5.10 -8.91 -2.74
C HIS A 271 -4.48 -7.78 -3.54
N LYS A 272 -5.33 -6.85 -3.96
CA LYS A 272 -4.98 -5.58 -4.56
C LYS A 272 -5.93 -4.49 -4.05
N VAL A 273 -5.66 -3.26 -4.46
CA VAL A 273 -6.54 -2.12 -4.24
C VAL A 273 -6.68 -1.36 -5.55
N ILE A 274 -7.90 -1.00 -5.89
CA ILE A 274 -8.19 -0.02 -6.94
C ILE A 274 -8.18 1.35 -6.27
N LEU A 275 -7.28 2.22 -6.69
CA LEU A 275 -7.14 3.58 -6.23
C LEU A 275 -7.87 4.53 -7.18
N VAL A 276 -8.47 5.57 -6.62
CA VAL A 276 -9.18 6.62 -7.36
C VAL A 276 -8.38 7.90 -7.28
N SER A 277 -7.96 8.41 -8.43
CA SER A 277 -7.30 9.71 -8.57
C SER A 277 -8.29 10.70 -9.16
N ASP A 278 -8.64 11.74 -8.38
CA ASP A 278 -9.53 12.82 -8.79
C ASP A 278 -8.75 14.14 -8.81
N ALA A 279 -8.79 14.87 -9.93
CA ALA A 279 -8.02 16.12 -10.10
C ALA A 279 -8.44 17.23 -9.13
N ALA A 280 -9.62 17.15 -8.52
CA ALA A 280 -10.03 18.03 -7.43
C ALA A 280 -9.24 17.78 -6.13
N TRP A 281 -8.52 16.66 -6.02
CA TRP A 281 -7.72 16.28 -4.87
C TRP A 281 -6.25 16.05 -5.25
N PRO A 282 -5.36 17.05 -5.08
CA PRO A 282 -3.98 16.99 -5.58
C PRO A 282 -3.09 16.02 -4.79
N HIS A 283 -3.52 15.56 -3.62
CA HIS A 283 -2.72 14.73 -2.72
C HIS A 283 -2.79 13.22 -3.03
N HIS A 284 -3.52 12.83 -4.10
CA HIS A 284 -3.72 11.50 -4.68
C HIS A 284 -3.16 10.27 -3.93
N PRO A 285 -3.97 9.22 -3.69
CA PRO A 285 -5.33 9.00 -4.19
C PRO A 285 -6.41 9.67 -3.33
N ALA A 286 -7.59 9.89 -3.91
CA ALA A 286 -8.77 10.44 -3.23
C ALA A 286 -9.72 9.36 -2.70
N GLY A 287 -9.61 8.13 -3.21
CA GLY A 287 -10.46 7.02 -2.80
C GLY A 287 -9.81 5.68 -3.09
N ARG A 288 -10.41 4.61 -2.54
CA ARG A 288 -9.95 3.24 -2.75
C ARG A 288 -11.08 2.22 -2.71
N ALA A 289 -10.86 1.06 -3.32
CA ALA A 289 -11.67 -0.14 -3.12
C ALA A 289 -10.76 -1.37 -3.05
N HIS A 290 -10.95 -2.24 -2.05
CA HIS A 290 -10.24 -3.52 -2.03
C HIS A 290 -10.70 -4.41 -3.17
N PHE A 291 -9.72 -5.05 -3.81
CA PHE A 291 -9.94 -5.90 -4.96
C PHE A 291 -9.22 -7.22 -4.74
N ARG A 292 -9.98 -8.31 -4.66
CA ARG A 292 -9.48 -9.61 -4.23
C ARG A 292 -9.76 -10.66 -5.27
N LEU A 293 -8.89 -11.66 -5.34
CA LEU A 293 -9.14 -12.91 -6.04
C LEU A 293 -9.60 -13.95 -5.00
N LEU A 294 -10.77 -14.54 -5.20
CA LEU A 294 -11.38 -15.53 -4.31
C LEU A 294 -11.91 -16.73 -5.12
N TRP A 295 -12.42 -17.76 -4.44
CA TRP A 295 -12.97 -18.96 -5.09
C TRP A 295 -14.40 -19.21 -4.63
N MET A 296 -15.26 -19.73 -5.51
CA MET A 296 -16.55 -20.30 -5.09
C MET A 296 -16.31 -21.62 -4.36
N ALA A 297 -16.85 -21.79 -3.15
CA ALA A 297 -16.51 -22.93 -2.30
C ALA A 297 -16.90 -24.30 -2.90
N HIS A 298 -18.07 -24.42 -3.53
CA HIS A 298 -18.59 -25.71 -4.01
C HIS A 298 -17.90 -26.26 -5.27
N HIS A 299 -17.39 -25.39 -6.15
CA HIS A 299 -16.81 -25.79 -7.44
C HIS A 299 -15.36 -25.32 -7.62
N VAL A 300 -14.80 -24.67 -6.58
CA VAL A 300 -13.44 -24.11 -6.56
C VAL A 300 -13.13 -23.31 -7.84
N LYS A 301 -14.09 -22.48 -8.27
CA LYS A 301 -13.93 -21.61 -9.45
C LYS A 301 -13.44 -20.22 -9.01
N PRO A 302 -12.39 -19.66 -9.64
CA PRO A 302 -11.87 -18.35 -9.29
C PRO A 302 -12.84 -17.24 -9.70
N LEU A 303 -12.89 -16.18 -8.90
CA LEU A 303 -13.61 -14.95 -9.19
C LEU A 303 -12.88 -13.74 -8.59
N LEU A 304 -13.16 -12.57 -9.13
CA LEU A 304 -12.77 -11.30 -8.54
C LEU A 304 -13.85 -10.83 -7.57
N TRP A 305 -13.46 -10.34 -6.41
CA TRP A 305 -14.33 -9.74 -5.40
C TRP A 305 -13.95 -8.28 -5.23
N LEU A 306 -14.92 -7.39 -5.40
CA LEU A 306 -14.75 -5.96 -5.23
C LEU A 306 -15.56 -5.49 -4.02
N GLU A 307 -14.86 -4.90 -3.05
CA GLU A 307 -15.46 -4.23 -1.90
C GLU A 307 -15.93 -2.80 -2.27
N THR A 308 -16.71 -2.19 -1.38
CA THR A 308 -17.20 -0.81 -1.58
C THR A 308 -16.03 0.17 -1.73
N VAL A 309 -16.24 1.17 -2.60
CA VAL A 309 -15.33 2.30 -2.75
C VAL A 309 -15.48 3.24 -1.56
N ASN A 310 -14.36 3.56 -0.91
CA ASN A 310 -14.27 4.49 0.20
C ASN A 310 -13.53 5.77 -0.22
N VAL A 311 -13.90 6.88 0.39
CA VAL A 311 -13.29 8.21 0.18
C VAL A 311 -12.24 8.51 1.25
N ASP A 312 -11.11 9.11 0.86
CA ASP A 312 -10.16 9.65 1.82
C ASP A 312 -10.87 10.71 2.69
N PHE A 313 -10.73 10.61 4.02
CA PHE A 313 -11.35 11.57 4.93
C PHE A 313 -10.95 13.02 4.66
N ALA A 314 -9.72 13.25 4.21
CA ALA A 314 -9.27 14.60 3.86
C ALA A 314 -9.82 15.08 2.51
N ALA A 315 -10.20 14.15 1.62
CA ALA A 315 -10.84 14.48 0.35
C ALA A 315 -12.37 14.65 0.47
N GLU A 316 -12.98 14.16 1.55
CA GLU A 316 -14.41 14.28 1.79
C GLU A 316 -14.87 15.75 1.75
N GLY A 317 -15.91 16.04 0.98
CA GLY A 317 -16.40 17.40 0.74
C GLY A 317 -15.63 18.22 -0.31
N GLN A 318 -14.45 17.76 -0.76
CA GLN A 318 -13.67 18.40 -1.82
C GLN A 318 -13.85 17.73 -3.18
N VAL A 319 -14.33 16.49 -3.20
CA VAL A 319 -14.51 15.66 -4.39
C VAL A 319 -15.96 15.21 -4.57
N ASP A 320 -16.40 15.07 -5.83
CA ASP A 320 -17.70 14.48 -6.18
C ASP A 320 -17.57 12.97 -6.33
N SER A 321 -17.76 12.24 -5.22
CA SER A 321 -17.63 10.77 -5.19
C SER A 321 -18.78 10.02 -5.88
N SER A 322 -19.84 10.70 -6.31
CA SER A 322 -21.03 10.07 -6.91
C SER A 322 -20.73 9.23 -8.16
N LYS A 323 -19.64 9.55 -8.86
CA LYS A 323 -19.22 8.88 -10.10
C LYS A 323 -18.21 7.75 -9.86
N TRP A 324 -17.61 7.68 -8.68
CA TRP A 324 -16.48 6.78 -8.41
C TRP A 324 -16.90 5.31 -8.45
N GLN A 325 -18.10 4.98 -7.98
CA GLN A 325 -18.60 3.61 -8.03
C GLN A 325 -18.64 3.08 -9.47
N ARG A 326 -19.11 3.89 -10.43
CA ARG A 326 -19.11 3.50 -11.86
C ARG A 326 -17.70 3.32 -12.40
N ALA A 327 -16.79 4.23 -12.05
CA ALA A 327 -15.40 4.18 -12.47
C ALA A 327 -14.67 2.92 -11.95
N VAL A 328 -14.83 2.61 -10.66
CA VAL A 328 -14.26 1.41 -10.03
C VAL A 328 -14.90 0.13 -10.60
N LEU A 329 -16.21 0.12 -10.87
CA LEU A 329 -16.86 -1.00 -11.55
C LEU A 329 -16.31 -1.21 -12.97
N SER A 330 -16.12 -0.16 -13.76
CA SER A 330 -15.50 -0.26 -15.09
C SER A 330 -14.10 -0.90 -15.01
N HIS A 331 -13.30 -0.49 -14.03
CA HIS A 331 -12.00 -1.10 -13.76
C HIS A 331 -12.10 -2.60 -13.47
N ALA A 332 -12.95 -2.98 -12.51
CA ALA A 332 -13.10 -4.37 -12.11
C ALA A 332 -13.67 -5.25 -13.23
N ILE A 333 -14.64 -4.74 -14.01
CA ILE A 333 -15.22 -5.43 -15.19
C ILE A 333 -14.15 -5.61 -16.27
N SER A 334 -13.36 -4.58 -16.55
CA SER A 334 -12.25 -4.67 -17.51
C SER A 334 -11.26 -5.76 -17.12
N LYS A 335 -10.84 -5.81 -15.84
CA LYS A 335 -9.96 -6.86 -15.32
C LYS A 335 -10.59 -8.25 -15.44
N ALA A 336 -11.85 -8.40 -15.04
CA ALA A 336 -12.60 -9.66 -15.10
C ALA A 336 -12.70 -10.18 -16.54
N ASN A 337 -13.03 -9.30 -17.49
CA ASN A 337 -13.11 -9.61 -18.92
C ASN A 337 -11.75 -10.09 -19.48
N ARG A 338 -10.65 -9.42 -19.11
CA ARG A 338 -9.29 -9.80 -19.55
C ARG A 338 -8.84 -11.13 -18.96
N MET A 339 -9.18 -11.41 -17.71
CA MET A 339 -8.88 -12.69 -17.06
C MET A 339 -9.83 -13.81 -17.49
N GLY A 340 -11.01 -13.47 -18.04
CA GLY A 340 -12.06 -14.44 -18.34
C GLY A 340 -12.62 -15.13 -17.10
N ILE A 341 -12.65 -14.44 -15.95
CA ILE A 341 -13.23 -14.95 -14.69
C ILE A 341 -14.35 -14.04 -14.22
N ALA A 342 -15.23 -14.57 -13.36
CA ALA A 342 -16.38 -13.83 -12.88
C ALA A 342 -15.98 -12.66 -11.97
N LEU A 343 -16.80 -11.60 -11.93
CA LEU A 343 -16.71 -10.51 -10.95
C LEU A 343 -17.88 -10.60 -9.98
N SER A 344 -17.58 -10.57 -8.70
CA SER A 344 -18.53 -10.56 -7.61
C SER A 344 -18.49 -9.22 -6.88
N VAL A 345 -19.68 -8.69 -6.60
CA VAL A 345 -19.87 -7.43 -5.90
C VAL A 345 -21.08 -7.51 -4.95
N GLU A 346 -21.25 -6.53 -4.07
CA GLU A 346 -22.48 -6.40 -3.29
C GLU A 346 -23.75 -6.40 -4.15
N SER A 347 -24.80 -7.07 -3.69
CA SER A 347 -26.03 -7.27 -4.47
C SER A 347 -26.70 -5.97 -4.95
N ARG A 348 -26.58 -4.88 -4.19
CA ARG A 348 -27.09 -3.54 -4.58
C ARG A 348 -26.47 -2.98 -5.87
N LEU A 349 -25.31 -3.51 -6.29
CA LEU A 349 -24.61 -3.07 -7.50
C LEU A 349 -25.04 -3.82 -8.76
N ALA A 350 -25.97 -4.79 -8.68
CA ALA A 350 -26.42 -5.60 -9.82
C ALA A 350 -26.91 -4.75 -11.00
N GLN A 351 -27.73 -3.72 -10.74
CA GLN A 351 -28.25 -2.84 -11.79
C GLN A 351 -27.13 -1.97 -12.40
N ALA A 352 -26.19 -1.51 -11.58
CA ALA A 352 -25.06 -0.71 -12.05
C ALA A 352 -24.15 -1.52 -12.99
N ILE A 353 -23.93 -2.81 -12.71
CA ILE A 353 -23.22 -3.72 -13.61
C ILE A 353 -24.05 -4.01 -14.86
N SER A 354 -25.33 -4.37 -14.73
CA SER A 354 -26.17 -4.78 -15.87
C SER A 354 -26.33 -3.67 -16.92
N SER A 355 -26.26 -2.41 -16.49
CA SER A 355 -26.30 -1.24 -17.37
C SER A 355 -24.91 -0.76 -17.83
N HIS A 356 -23.84 -1.43 -17.42
CA HIS A 356 -22.48 -1.04 -17.75
C HIS A 356 -22.13 -1.43 -19.20
N PRO A 357 -21.60 -0.52 -20.05
CA PRO A 357 -21.28 -0.82 -21.44
C PRO A 357 -20.39 -2.06 -21.63
N ASP A 358 -19.35 -2.18 -20.80
CA ASP A 358 -18.40 -3.30 -20.85
C ASP A 358 -18.95 -4.64 -20.34
N ALA A 359 -20.15 -4.63 -19.73
CA ALA A 359 -20.82 -5.82 -19.21
C ALA A 359 -21.96 -6.32 -20.12
N LEU A 360 -22.31 -5.58 -21.19
CA LEU A 360 -23.48 -5.86 -22.04
C LEU A 360 -23.48 -7.24 -22.72
N ARG A 361 -22.31 -7.88 -22.83
CA ARG A 361 -22.17 -9.21 -23.43
C ARG A 361 -22.17 -10.34 -22.40
N GLY A 362 -22.02 -10.02 -21.11
CA GLY A 362 -22.00 -10.99 -20.03
C GLY A 362 -23.36 -11.14 -19.34
N GLY A 363 -23.44 -12.10 -18.42
CA GLY A 363 -24.62 -12.33 -17.58
C GLY A 363 -24.45 -11.73 -16.20
N VAL A 364 -25.50 -11.11 -15.64
CA VAL A 364 -25.53 -10.69 -14.24
C VAL A 364 -26.64 -11.46 -13.53
N ARG A 365 -26.31 -12.10 -12.40
CA ARG A 365 -27.29 -12.79 -11.55
C ARG A 365 -27.02 -12.53 -10.08
N ILE A 366 -28.08 -12.64 -9.28
CA ILE A 366 -27.94 -12.65 -7.82
C ILE A 366 -27.66 -14.08 -7.38
N VAL A 367 -26.65 -14.26 -6.54
CA VAL A 367 -26.29 -15.54 -5.94
C VAL A 367 -26.25 -15.42 -4.42
N ASN A 368 -26.38 -16.56 -3.75
CA ASN A 368 -26.27 -16.67 -2.30
C ASN A 368 -25.48 -17.94 -1.97
N ASP A 369 -24.18 -17.87 -2.16
CA ASP A 369 -23.25 -18.99 -2.03
C ASP A 369 -22.05 -18.58 -1.17
N GLN A 370 -21.19 -19.54 -0.89
CA GLN A 370 -20.03 -19.35 -0.03
C GLN A 370 -18.76 -19.13 -0.85
N LEU A 371 -17.88 -18.30 -0.32
CA LEU A 371 -16.55 -18.06 -0.89
C LEU A 371 -15.50 -18.79 -0.07
N LEU A 372 -14.49 -19.33 -0.74
CA LEU A 372 -13.31 -19.95 -0.16
C LEU A 372 -12.18 -18.93 -0.12
N LEU A 373 -11.63 -18.73 1.07
CA LEU A 373 -10.39 -18.00 1.33
C LEU A 373 -9.27 -19.00 1.57
N ARG A 374 -8.27 -19.02 0.68
CA ARG A 374 -7.00 -19.73 0.89
C ARG A 374 -6.18 -19.11 2.04
N PRO A 375 -5.26 -19.81 2.72
CA PRO A 375 -4.41 -19.27 3.77
C PRO A 375 -3.84 -17.89 3.46
N SER A 376 -3.89 -16.99 4.43
CA SER A 376 -3.26 -15.68 4.37
C SER A 376 -1.76 -15.78 4.64
N ASN A 377 -0.96 -15.16 3.78
CA ASN A 377 0.46 -14.93 4.00
C ASN A 377 0.70 -13.78 5.00
N GLY A 378 -0.35 -13.01 5.31
CA GLY A 378 -0.34 -11.94 6.31
C GLY A 378 -0.64 -12.40 7.74
N VAL A 379 -0.70 -13.71 8.01
CA VAL A 379 -1.17 -14.36 9.27
C VAL A 379 -2.67 -14.20 9.53
N VAL A 380 -3.17 -12.97 9.42
CA VAL A 380 -4.57 -12.62 9.54
C VAL A 380 -5.20 -12.43 8.16
N GLU A 381 -6.52 -12.44 8.09
CA GLU A 381 -7.32 -11.83 7.03
C GLU A 381 -8.08 -10.65 7.63
N ALA A 382 -8.37 -9.62 6.82
CA ALA A 382 -9.11 -8.45 7.26
C ALA A 382 -10.11 -8.04 6.17
N SER A 383 -11.40 -8.02 6.50
CA SER A 383 -12.49 -7.55 5.64
C SER A 383 -13.78 -7.39 6.44
N ASP A 384 -14.43 -6.23 6.29
CA ASP A 384 -15.77 -5.97 6.83
C ASP A 384 -16.90 -6.59 5.98
N TYR A 385 -16.57 -7.14 4.80
CA TYR A 385 -17.55 -7.58 3.81
C TYR A 385 -17.64 -9.10 3.66
N LEU A 386 -16.58 -9.83 4.02
CA LEU A 386 -16.51 -11.28 3.86
C LEU A 386 -17.03 -12.04 5.09
N THR A 387 -16.86 -11.47 6.28
CA THR A 387 -17.32 -12.05 7.55
C THR A 387 -17.69 -10.93 8.53
N ILE A 388 -18.24 -11.30 9.70
CA ILE A 388 -18.52 -10.36 10.80
C ILE A 388 -17.29 -10.06 11.67
N LYS A 389 -16.13 -10.67 11.40
CA LYS A 389 -14.99 -10.70 12.33
C LYS A 389 -14.09 -9.46 12.25
N HIS A 390 -14.28 -8.57 11.27
CA HIS A 390 -13.34 -7.50 10.87
C HIS A 390 -11.97 -8.05 10.46
N ASP A 391 -11.20 -8.58 11.41
CA ASP A 391 -9.95 -9.30 11.22
C ASP A 391 -9.90 -10.63 12.01
N TRP A 392 -9.20 -11.62 11.47
CA TRP A 392 -9.07 -12.93 12.11
C TRP A 392 -7.84 -13.69 11.62
N VAL A 393 -7.28 -14.56 12.47
CA VAL A 393 -6.18 -15.45 12.07
C VAL A 393 -6.69 -16.41 10.99
N GLN A 394 -5.99 -16.48 9.86
CA GLN A 394 -6.44 -17.21 8.68
C GLN A 394 -5.26 -17.97 8.05
N GLN A 395 -4.77 -18.98 8.76
CA GLN A 395 -3.63 -19.81 8.33
C GLN A 395 -4.04 -21.07 7.54
N GLU A 396 -5.34 -21.35 7.48
CA GLU A 396 -5.93 -22.47 6.76
C GLU A 396 -6.96 -21.96 5.73
N ASP A 397 -7.42 -22.88 4.88
CA ASP A 397 -8.55 -22.63 4.00
C ASP A 397 -9.80 -22.38 4.85
N GLU A 398 -10.49 -21.26 4.66
CA GLU A 398 -11.74 -20.92 5.37
C GLU A 398 -12.86 -20.62 4.37
N VAL A 399 -14.08 -21.01 4.72
CA VAL A 399 -15.26 -20.77 3.88
C VAL A 399 -16.14 -19.74 4.57
N THR A 400 -16.53 -18.70 3.83
CA THR A 400 -17.44 -17.67 4.35
C THR A 400 -18.82 -18.27 4.67
N PRO A 401 -19.63 -17.62 5.52
CA PRO A 401 -21.07 -17.77 5.45
C PRO A 401 -21.59 -17.49 4.02
N PRO A 402 -22.79 -17.97 3.64
CA PRO A 402 -23.40 -17.61 2.37
C PRO A 402 -23.55 -16.09 2.25
N LEU A 403 -23.08 -15.52 1.14
CA LEU A 403 -23.10 -14.09 0.88
C LEU A 403 -24.07 -13.78 -0.27
N ARG A 404 -25.05 -12.92 -0.02
CA ARG A 404 -25.95 -12.43 -1.07
C ARG A 404 -25.27 -11.34 -1.90
N ARG A 405 -24.86 -11.72 -3.12
CA ARG A 405 -23.98 -10.92 -3.98
C ARG A 405 -24.48 -10.90 -5.43
N ALA A 406 -24.06 -9.91 -6.21
CA ALA A 406 -24.24 -9.91 -7.65
C ALA A 406 -23.01 -10.51 -8.32
N LEU A 407 -23.23 -11.48 -9.21
CA LEU A 407 -22.19 -12.16 -9.97
C LEU A 407 -22.32 -11.78 -11.43
N TYR A 408 -21.28 -11.16 -11.97
CA TYR A 408 -21.08 -10.91 -13.38
C TYR A 408 -20.20 -11.99 -14.00
N GLU A 409 -20.67 -12.59 -15.09
CA GLU A 409 -19.93 -13.59 -15.86
C GLU A 409 -19.59 -13.05 -17.25
N PRO A 410 -18.30 -12.85 -17.56
CA PRO A 410 -17.87 -12.43 -18.89
C PRO A 410 -18.35 -13.39 -19.99
N ALA A 411 -18.64 -12.86 -21.18
CA ALA A 411 -19.02 -13.70 -22.33
C ALA A 411 -17.98 -14.76 -22.72
N SER A 412 -16.71 -14.54 -22.37
CA SER A 412 -15.59 -15.44 -22.64
C SER A 412 -15.51 -16.60 -21.65
N SER A 413 -16.09 -16.48 -20.44
CA SER A 413 -15.96 -17.52 -19.41
C SER A 413 -16.84 -18.74 -19.69
N SER A 414 -17.91 -18.59 -20.48
CA SER A 414 -18.83 -19.69 -20.85
C SER A 414 -18.28 -20.63 -21.93
N LYS A 415 -17.16 -20.29 -22.58
CA LYS A 415 -16.54 -21.11 -23.65
C LYS A 415 -15.51 -22.13 -23.16
N LEU A 416 -15.15 -22.11 -21.87
CA LEU A 416 -14.14 -23.00 -21.28
C LEU A 416 -14.75 -24.27 -20.66
N GLU A 417 -16.06 -24.49 -20.77
CA GLU A 417 -16.77 -25.65 -20.21
C GLU A 417 -17.27 -26.66 -21.26
N LEU A 418 -16.75 -26.63 -22.49
CA LEU A 418 -17.06 -27.61 -23.55
C LEU A 418 -15.86 -28.47 -23.91
#